data_AF-A0A959Q8F6-F1
#
_entry.id   AF-A0A959Q8F6-F1
#
_cell.length_a   1.000
_cell.length_b   1.000
_cell.length_c   1.000
_cell.angle_alpha   90.00
_cell.angle_beta   90.00
_cell.angle_gamma   90.00
#
_symmetry.space_group_name_H-M   'P 1'
#
loop_
_entity.id
_entity.type
_entity.pdbx_description
1 polymer ?
#
loop_
_entity_poly.entity_id
_entity_poly.type
_entity_poly.pdbx_seq_one_letter_code
_entity_poly.pdbx_strand_id
1 'polypeptide(L)'
;MAHINLRPLWAVLFSLALAIPSYAQVTIWSEDFSGYAPGTMNAPGLWTSTGTDCDDPGLNIGNQFGVFGGQFVVNEVEGAPCCSPAGGGNDNSFETVPINISGYCTVEFSMNTGSSGDLECLSAGMPLWGCTGVTATDDFHDQMVIEYDLDGTTFQAAYFCGDNGIGPVSVTGLMGNTLVIRIFAANKFGNETYTFDDILVQGILPQAPALNIPQTTFCQTGASVPLGNVQSGVSGTWSGVGVSANQFNPTLAGPGTFTLTFTPAPGQCALPNTIQVSVTAAPQAFTASDQACLTGPAAIFDLTTLNSIVNGGSGAPVSWYLDPNANVPINNPSSYATPVTSNVYAVVTVGGCNSFPVAVTLTINTCNVMPPVLACNPAGSQSVCEICEDDMTPNEVVNLYVFFQNPPPQGYDFVLTYGNSQSGFQTFNVMDYTGGPLPFTITDTTIFYISSLTCPNGCSDFIGLGNQVVFVYNQAPAIDDPGDLEGCGSVVLPPITGMNIPGDAAYYTQPNGGGTAYLP
;
A
#
# COMPACT_ATOMS: atom_id res chain seq x y z
N MET A 1 -41.05 12.13 40.51
CA MET A 1 -41.07 11.91 39.05
C MET A 1 -40.36 13.10 38.43
N ALA A 2 -39.12 12.92 37.98
CA ALA A 2 -38.31 14.00 37.44
C ALA A 2 -38.64 14.21 35.96
N HIS A 3 -38.98 15.45 35.59
CA HIS A 3 -39.21 15.88 34.23
C HIS A 3 -37.87 15.96 33.47
N ILE A 4 -37.71 15.13 32.44
CA ILE A 4 -36.61 15.22 31.49
C ILE A 4 -36.95 16.30 30.46
N ASN A 5 -36.08 17.29 30.37
CA ASN A 5 -36.16 18.44 29.48
C ASN A 5 -35.41 18.09 28.18
N LEU A 6 -36.12 17.74 27.11
CA LEU A 6 -35.53 17.46 25.80
C LEU A 6 -35.29 18.78 25.06
N ARG A 7 -34.03 19.22 24.95
CA ARG A 7 -33.62 20.27 24.00
C ARG A 7 -33.37 19.62 22.63
N PRO A 8 -33.81 20.22 21.51
CA PRO A 8 -33.53 19.69 20.19
C PRO A 8 -32.06 19.98 19.81
N LEU A 9 -31.31 18.95 19.43
CA LEU A 9 -30.05 19.09 18.72
C LEU A 9 -30.34 19.69 17.35
N TRP A 10 -29.93 20.94 17.14
CA TRP A 10 -29.81 21.51 15.80
C TRP A 10 -28.70 20.75 15.08
N ALA A 11 -29.08 19.94 14.10
CA ALA A 11 -28.14 19.41 13.11
C ALA A 11 -27.53 20.60 12.36
N VAL A 12 -26.26 20.89 12.63
CA VAL A 12 -25.45 21.74 11.77
C VAL A 12 -25.28 20.95 10.47
N LEU A 13 -26.15 21.20 9.49
CA LEU A 13 -25.85 20.88 8.11
C LEU A 13 -24.62 21.71 7.72
N PHE A 14 -23.45 21.07 7.77
CA PHE A 14 -22.34 21.51 6.94
C PHE A 14 -22.79 21.33 5.50
N SER A 15 -23.34 22.40 4.91
CA SER A 15 -23.38 22.52 3.46
C SER A 15 -21.92 22.56 3.03
N LEU A 16 -21.42 21.41 2.57
CA LEU A 16 -20.19 21.36 1.79
C LEU A 16 -20.54 22.08 0.49
N ALA A 17 -20.47 23.41 0.51
CA ALA A 17 -20.32 24.17 -0.71
C ALA A 17 -19.00 23.67 -1.31
N LEU A 18 -19.08 22.69 -2.22
CA LEU A 18 -18.02 22.52 -3.19
C LEU A 18 -17.81 23.92 -3.76
N ALA A 19 -16.63 24.48 -3.51
CA ALA A 19 -16.18 25.65 -4.24
C ALA A 19 -16.12 25.21 -5.71
N ILE A 20 -17.23 25.35 -6.42
CA ILE A 20 -17.25 25.26 -7.87
C ILE A 20 -16.32 26.39 -8.30
N PRO A 21 -15.20 26.09 -8.96
CA PRO A 21 -14.33 27.14 -9.46
C PRO A 21 -15.22 28.09 -10.27
N SER A 22 -15.25 29.37 -9.90
CA SER A 22 -15.90 30.39 -10.71
C SER A 22 -15.11 30.48 -12.00
N TYR A 23 -15.51 29.72 -13.01
CA TYR A 23 -14.89 29.80 -14.32
C TYR A 23 -15.16 31.20 -14.86
N ALA A 24 -14.10 31.94 -15.17
CA ALA A 24 -14.24 33.27 -15.72
C ALA A 24 -14.87 33.17 -17.11
N GLN A 25 -16.00 33.85 -17.31
CA GLN A 25 -16.53 34.08 -18.64
C GLN A 25 -15.58 34.99 -19.43
N VAL A 26 -15.47 34.70 -20.72
CA VAL A 26 -14.68 35.47 -21.67
C VAL A 26 -15.63 36.05 -22.72
N THR A 27 -15.46 37.32 -23.07
CA THR A 27 -16.20 37.93 -24.18
C THR A 27 -15.73 37.33 -25.50
N ILE A 28 -16.68 36.72 -26.22
CA ILE A 28 -16.48 36.14 -27.55
C ILE A 28 -16.67 37.22 -28.61
N TRP A 29 -17.73 38.03 -28.46
CA TRP A 29 -18.11 39.10 -29.36
C TRP A 29 -18.94 40.14 -28.60
N SER A 30 -18.84 41.40 -28.98
CA SER A 30 -19.66 42.47 -28.39
C SER A 30 -19.88 43.61 -29.37
N GLU A 31 -21.02 44.28 -29.24
CA GLU A 31 -21.36 45.52 -29.93
C GLU A 31 -22.13 46.44 -28.98
N ASP A 32 -21.62 47.65 -28.77
CA ASP A 32 -22.16 48.68 -27.86
C ASP A 32 -22.59 49.96 -28.60
N PHE A 33 -22.48 49.95 -29.93
CA PHE A 33 -22.82 51.03 -30.87
C PHE A 33 -22.21 52.41 -30.59
N SER A 34 -21.37 52.58 -29.57
CA SER A 34 -20.89 53.86 -29.05
C SER A 34 -19.90 54.59 -29.98
N GLY A 35 -19.36 53.88 -30.97
CA GLY A 35 -18.33 54.37 -31.90
C GLY A 35 -18.83 54.80 -33.28
N TYR A 36 -20.12 54.66 -33.60
CA TYR A 36 -20.63 54.91 -34.95
C TYR A 36 -21.25 56.30 -35.12
N ALA A 37 -21.19 56.81 -36.36
CA ALA A 37 -21.87 58.04 -36.72
C ALA A 37 -23.40 57.82 -36.74
N PRO A 38 -24.21 58.85 -36.40
CA PRO A 38 -25.67 58.79 -36.55
C PRO A 38 -26.11 58.30 -37.93
N GLY A 39 -27.05 57.35 -37.98
CA GLY A 39 -27.56 56.75 -39.21
C GLY A 39 -26.70 55.61 -39.77
N THR A 40 -25.71 55.11 -39.02
CA THR A 40 -24.93 53.95 -39.46
C THR A 40 -25.82 52.70 -39.46
N MET A 41 -26.08 52.16 -40.65
CA MET A 41 -26.92 50.96 -40.83
C MET A 41 -26.13 49.67 -41.02
N ASN A 42 -24.82 49.73 -41.23
CA ASN A 42 -24.01 48.54 -41.45
C ASN A 42 -22.60 48.77 -40.92
N ALA A 43 -22.03 47.77 -40.26
CA ALA A 43 -20.61 47.71 -39.93
C ALA A 43 -20.03 46.43 -40.57
N PRO A 44 -19.56 46.51 -41.83
CA PRO A 44 -19.08 45.34 -42.56
C PRO A 44 -18.03 44.56 -41.76
N GLY A 45 -18.29 43.27 -41.56
CA GLY A 45 -17.44 42.39 -40.75
C GLY A 45 -17.88 42.22 -39.29
N LEU A 46 -18.87 42.98 -38.82
CA LEU A 46 -19.48 42.83 -37.50
C LEU A 46 -20.98 42.52 -37.60
N TRP A 47 -21.71 43.29 -38.39
CA TRP A 47 -23.15 43.13 -38.57
C TRP A 47 -23.65 43.88 -39.81
N THR A 48 -24.82 43.48 -40.28
CA THR A 48 -25.54 44.13 -41.38
C THR A 48 -26.99 44.38 -40.99
N SER A 49 -27.62 45.40 -41.56
CA SER A 49 -29.06 45.63 -41.39
C SER A 49 -29.73 46.08 -42.69
N THR A 50 -31.02 45.78 -42.78
CA THR A 50 -31.91 46.14 -43.89
C THR A 50 -33.19 46.73 -43.32
N GLY A 51 -33.45 48.00 -43.62
CA GLY A 51 -34.71 48.67 -43.30
C GLY A 51 -35.51 48.94 -44.58
N THR A 52 -36.83 48.89 -44.50
CA THR A 52 -37.73 49.34 -45.56
C THR A 52 -38.77 50.26 -44.97
N ASP A 53 -38.76 51.50 -45.43
CA ASP A 53 -39.72 52.54 -45.12
C ASP A 53 -40.72 52.63 -46.28
N CYS A 54 -42.00 52.51 -45.95
CA CYS A 54 -43.06 52.19 -46.90
C CYS A 54 -43.94 53.38 -47.28
N ASP A 55 -43.96 54.43 -46.46
CA ASP A 55 -44.78 55.62 -46.68
C ASP A 55 -43.98 56.92 -46.81
N ASP A 56 -42.71 56.97 -46.40
CA ASP A 56 -41.75 58.02 -46.76
C ASP A 56 -40.44 57.43 -47.34
N PRO A 57 -40.20 57.50 -48.66
CA PRO A 57 -39.00 56.92 -49.25
C PRO A 57 -37.71 57.65 -48.83
N GLY A 58 -37.11 57.26 -47.71
CA GLY A 58 -35.82 57.76 -47.24
C GLY A 58 -35.45 57.41 -45.80
N LEU A 59 -34.68 56.33 -45.61
CA LEU A 59 -34.08 56.04 -44.30
C LEU A 59 -33.19 57.22 -43.84
N ASN A 60 -33.43 57.73 -42.63
CA ASN A 60 -32.65 58.80 -41.98
C ASN A 60 -32.96 60.25 -42.40
N ILE A 61 -34.04 60.50 -43.15
CA ILE A 61 -34.58 61.84 -43.42
C ILE A 61 -36.01 61.90 -42.86
N GLY A 62 -36.18 62.42 -41.65
CA GLY A 62 -37.48 62.35 -40.94
C GLY A 62 -37.59 61.14 -40.02
N ASN A 63 -37.14 59.97 -40.51
CA ASN A 63 -37.29 58.67 -39.83
C ASN A 63 -35.91 58.14 -39.36
N GLN A 64 -35.83 57.23 -38.39
CA GLN A 64 -34.53 56.75 -37.85
C GLN A 64 -34.38 55.22 -37.97
N PHE A 65 -33.45 54.77 -38.82
CA PHE A 65 -33.04 53.37 -38.92
C PHE A 65 -31.52 53.26 -38.90
N GLY A 66 -30.95 52.71 -37.83
CA GLY A 66 -29.51 52.56 -37.65
C GLY A 66 -29.03 53.08 -36.30
N VAL A 67 -27.73 53.32 -36.17
CA VAL A 67 -27.15 53.77 -34.90
C VAL A 67 -27.44 55.25 -34.65
N PHE A 68 -28.03 55.57 -33.51
CA PHE A 68 -28.23 56.94 -33.01
C PHE A 68 -28.03 56.99 -31.50
N GLY A 69 -27.30 58.00 -31.01
CA GLY A 69 -27.11 58.18 -29.57
C GLY A 69 -26.34 57.04 -28.87
N GLY A 70 -25.62 56.21 -29.62
CA GLY A 70 -24.89 55.06 -29.09
C GLY A 70 -25.71 53.78 -28.97
N GLN A 71 -26.87 53.67 -29.62
CA GLN A 71 -27.71 52.47 -29.67
C GLN A 71 -28.29 52.30 -31.08
N PHE A 72 -28.75 51.10 -31.44
CA PHE A 72 -29.49 50.91 -32.68
C PHE A 72 -30.95 51.34 -32.48
N VAL A 73 -31.48 52.12 -33.42
CA VAL A 73 -32.79 52.75 -33.35
C VAL A 73 -33.62 52.37 -34.56
N VAL A 74 -34.90 52.04 -34.32
CA VAL A 74 -35.93 51.85 -35.32
C VAL A 74 -37.13 52.73 -34.98
N ASN A 75 -37.39 53.74 -35.80
CA ASN A 75 -38.48 54.69 -35.68
C ASN A 75 -39.05 55.00 -37.07
N GLU A 76 -40.34 54.75 -37.28
CA GLU A 76 -41.07 54.98 -38.55
C GLU A 76 -40.40 54.21 -39.71
N VAL A 77 -40.36 52.88 -39.55
CA VAL A 77 -39.80 51.95 -40.52
C VAL A 77 -40.63 50.67 -40.48
N GLU A 78 -41.44 50.44 -41.50
CA GLU A 78 -42.55 49.48 -41.45
C GLU A 78 -42.09 48.06 -41.82
N GLY A 79 -40.98 47.94 -42.56
CA GLY A 79 -40.44 46.66 -43.01
C GLY A 79 -41.11 46.11 -44.27
N ALA A 80 -40.33 45.34 -45.02
CA ALA A 80 -40.80 44.77 -46.28
C ALA A 80 -41.75 43.57 -46.05
N PRO A 81 -42.56 43.20 -47.06
CA PRO A 81 -43.00 44.04 -48.18
C PRO A 81 -43.86 45.21 -47.69
N CYS A 82 -43.88 46.31 -48.45
CA CYS A 82 -44.79 47.41 -48.20
C CYS A 82 -46.24 47.03 -48.53
N CYS A 83 -47.16 47.41 -47.63
CA CYS A 83 -48.56 47.06 -47.65
C CYS A 83 -49.42 48.29 -47.94
N SER A 84 -50.45 48.15 -48.76
CA SER A 84 -51.36 49.27 -49.06
C SER A 84 -52.26 49.57 -47.85
N PRO A 85 -52.50 50.85 -47.48
CA PRO A 85 -52.06 52.08 -48.17
C PRO A 85 -50.71 52.66 -47.73
N ALA A 86 -50.22 52.36 -46.53
CA ALA A 86 -48.98 52.93 -45.96
C ALA A 86 -48.20 51.97 -45.03
N GLY A 87 -48.70 50.73 -44.82
CA GLY A 87 -48.13 49.80 -43.86
C GLY A 87 -46.96 48.98 -44.38
N GLY A 88 -46.52 48.00 -43.58
CA GLY A 88 -45.39 47.12 -43.93
C GLY A 88 -45.41 45.77 -43.25
N GLY A 89 -44.60 44.85 -43.76
CA GLY A 89 -44.59 43.44 -43.39
C GLY A 89 -43.67 43.06 -42.23
N ASN A 90 -43.11 44.05 -41.51
CA ASN A 90 -42.27 43.87 -40.32
C ASN A 90 -40.91 43.18 -40.53
N ASP A 91 -40.42 43.08 -41.77
CA ASP A 91 -39.18 42.38 -42.13
C ASP A 91 -37.95 43.31 -42.15
N ASN A 92 -37.92 44.37 -41.35
CA ASN A 92 -36.66 45.06 -41.09
C ASN A 92 -35.76 44.10 -40.32
N SER A 93 -34.48 44.05 -40.63
CA SER A 93 -33.57 43.11 -39.99
C SER A 93 -32.25 43.76 -39.61
N PHE A 94 -31.71 43.32 -38.48
CA PHE A 94 -30.32 43.43 -38.10
C PHE A 94 -29.78 42.01 -37.92
N GLU A 95 -28.59 41.74 -38.42
CA GLU A 95 -27.96 40.43 -38.36
C GLU A 95 -26.46 40.56 -38.08
N THR A 96 -25.96 39.84 -37.07
CA THR A 96 -24.52 39.76 -36.83
C THR A 96 -23.83 38.94 -37.90
N VAL A 97 -22.52 39.12 -38.10
CA VAL A 97 -21.73 38.10 -38.78
C VAL A 97 -21.79 36.77 -38.00
N PRO A 98 -21.51 35.62 -38.63
CA PRO A 98 -21.31 34.36 -37.91
C PRO A 98 -20.25 34.48 -36.82
N ILE A 99 -20.68 34.33 -35.55
CA ILE A 99 -19.84 34.38 -34.37
C ILE A 99 -19.33 32.97 -34.10
N ASN A 100 -18.01 32.79 -34.10
CA ASN A 100 -17.40 31.50 -33.78
C ASN A 100 -17.44 31.25 -32.27
N ILE A 101 -18.28 30.30 -31.87
CA ILE A 101 -18.46 29.85 -30.49
C ILE A 101 -17.88 28.45 -30.26
N SER A 102 -17.17 27.89 -31.25
CA SER A 102 -16.52 26.58 -31.12
C SER A 102 -15.43 26.61 -30.05
N GLY A 103 -15.32 25.51 -29.29
CA GLY A 103 -14.32 25.35 -28.25
C GLY A 103 -14.69 25.96 -26.89
N TYR A 104 -15.87 26.57 -26.75
CA TYR A 104 -16.42 27.00 -25.45
C TYR A 104 -17.32 25.92 -24.86
N CYS A 105 -17.33 25.81 -23.53
CA CYS A 105 -18.16 24.88 -22.75
C CYS A 105 -19.63 25.21 -22.82
N THR A 106 -19.91 26.47 -22.63
CA THR A 106 -21.24 27.06 -22.70
C THR A 106 -21.08 28.50 -23.10
N VAL A 107 -22.03 28.97 -23.90
CA VAL A 107 -22.11 30.34 -24.37
C VAL A 107 -23.44 30.93 -23.92
N GLU A 108 -23.41 32.22 -23.67
CA GLU A 108 -24.60 33.03 -23.52
C GLU A 108 -24.50 34.26 -24.41
N PHE A 109 -25.65 34.77 -24.84
CA PHE A 109 -25.74 36.12 -25.35
C PHE A 109 -26.75 36.93 -24.57
N SER A 110 -26.53 38.23 -24.50
CA SER A 110 -27.43 39.19 -23.90
C SER A 110 -27.46 40.48 -24.70
N MET A 111 -28.52 41.26 -24.54
CA MET A 111 -28.64 42.61 -25.08
C MET A 111 -29.64 43.42 -24.26
N ASN A 112 -29.46 44.73 -24.24
CA ASN A 112 -30.44 45.67 -23.76
C ASN A 112 -31.44 45.98 -24.87
N THR A 113 -32.72 46.03 -24.53
CA THR A 113 -33.76 46.50 -25.44
C THR A 113 -34.62 47.53 -24.74
N GLY A 114 -35.18 48.45 -25.52
CA GLY A 114 -35.98 49.54 -24.97
C GLY A 114 -36.98 50.09 -25.99
N SER A 115 -37.98 50.78 -25.47
CA SER A 115 -38.98 51.47 -26.27
C SER A 115 -39.29 52.86 -25.73
N SER A 116 -39.87 53.70 -26.60
CA SER A 116 -40.47 54.98 -26.25
C SER A 116 -41.71 55.21 -27.13
N GLY A 117 -42.70 55.95 -26.62
CA GLY A 117 -43.97 56.19 -27.31
C GLY A 117 -45.03 55.14 -26.97
N ASP A 118 -46.16 55.18 -27.69
CA ASP A 118 -47.34 54.34 -27.46
C ASP A 118 -47.40 53.17 -28.47
N LEU A 119 -46.39 52.28 -28.46
CA LEU A 119 -46.29 51.19 -29.45
C LEU A 119 -47.44 50.19 -29.37
N GLU A 120 -47.96 49.81 -30.53
CA GLU A 120 -49.25 49.17 -30.68
C GLU A 120 -49.17 47.66 -30.89
N CYS A 121 -49.96 46.94 -30.09
CA CYS A 121 -50.00 45.49 -30.08
C CYS A 121 -51.35 44.96 -30.57
N LEU A 122 -51.52 44.90 -31.90
CA LEU A 122 -52.76 44.43 -32.52
C LEU A 122 -52.82 42.91 -32.75
N SER A 123 -51.72 42.19 -32.48
CA SER A 123 -51.65 40.72 -32.55
C SER A 123 -50.70 40.13 -31.51
N ALA A 124 -51.11 40.16 -30.24
CA ALA A 124 -50.30 39.73 -29.09
C ALA A 124 -49.88 38.25 -29.07
N GLY A 125 -50.44 37.40 -29.94
CA GLY A 125 -50.28 35.94 -29.85
C GLY A 125 -49.02 35.38 -30.54
N MET A 126 -48.47 36.08 -31.53
CA MET A 126 -47.31 35.63 -32.32
C MET A 126 -46.77 36.76 -33.20
N PRO A 127 -45.48 36.70 -33.59
CA PRO A 127 -44.93 37.62 -34.58
C PRO A 127 -45.70 37.58 -35.90
N LEU A 128 -45.84 38.74 -36.52
CA LEU A 128 -46.45 38.89 -37.85
C LEU A 128 -45.39 39.16 -38.90
N TRP A 129 -45.45 38.41 -40.00
CA TRP A 129 -44.53 38.50 -41.12
C TRP A 129 -45.29 38.72 -42.43
N GLY A 130 -44.88 39.71 -43.20
CA GLY A 130 -45.56 40.08 -44.44
C GLY A 130 -46.87 40.83 -44.22
N CYS A 131 -47.54 41.17 -45.32
CA CYS A 131 -48.85 41.82 -45.27
C CYS A 131 -49.93 40.82 -44.87
N THR A 132 -50.70 41.16 -43.82
CA THR A 132 -51.84 40.37 -43.35
C THR A 132 -53.10 40.61 -44.19
N GLY A 133 -53.15 41.72 -44.92
CA GLY A 133 -54.34 42.15 -45.67
C GLY A 133 -55.37 42.85 -44.77
N VAL A 134 -55.01 43.13 -43.52
CA VAL A 134 -55.81 43.90 -42.56
C VAL A 134 -55.09 45.21 -42.31
N THR A 135 -55.64 46.32 -42.80
CA THR A 135 -55.01 47.65 -42.71
C THR A 135 -54.65 48.04 -41.28
N ALA A 136 -55.53 47.77 -40.31
CA ALA A 136 -55.23 48.06 -38.91
C ALA A 136 -53.96 47.32 -38.45
N THR A 137 -53.75 46.07 -38.86
CA THR A 137 -52.58 45.30 -38.45
C THR A 137 -51.33 45.70 -39.25
N ASP A 138 -51.46 45.92 -40.56
CA ASP A 138 -50.31 46.21 -41.42
C ASP A 138 -49.72 47.62 -41.19
N ASP A 139 -50.55 48.55 -40.67
CA ASP A 139 -50.27 49.99 -40.54
C ASP A 139 -50.15 50.47 -39.08
N PHE A 140 -50.46 49.63 -38.09
CA PHE A 140 -50.37 49.98 -36.66
C PHE A 140 -49.81 48.85 -35.78
N HIS A 141 -49.36 47.71 -36.33
CA HIS A 141 -48.76 46.69 -35.46
C HIS A 141 -47.25 46.90 -35.37
N ASP A 142 -46.79 47.19 -34.16
CA ASP A 142 -45.37 47.29 -33.85
C ASP A 142 -44.88 46.00 -33.19
N GLN A 143 -43.70 45.59 -33.59
CA GLN A 143 -43.06 44.44 -32.99
C GLN A 143 -41.54 44.51 -33.03
N MET A 144 -40.94 43.81 -32.07
CA MET A 144 -39.54 43.43 -32.12
C MET A 144 -39.40 41.93 -31.83
N VAL A 145 -38.80 41.21 -32.76
CA VAL A 145 -38.50 39.77 -32.66
C VAL A 145 -37.00 39.61 -32.58
N ILE A 146 -36.52 38.86 -31.60
CA ILE A 146 -35.11 38.51 -31.48
C ILE A 146 -34.99 37.01 -31.71
N GLU A 147 -34.25 36.66 -32.74
CA GLU A 147 -33.91 35.29 -33.09
C GLU A 147 -32.40 35.07 -33.00
N TYR A 148 -32.02 33.81 -32.90
CA TYR A 148 -30.64 33.40 -33.08
C TYR A 148 -30.58 32.09 -33.86
N ASP A 149 -29.56 31.98 -34.70
CA ASP A 149 -29.19 30.75 -35.38
C ASP A 149 -28.04 30.08 -34.64
N LEU A 150 -28.23 28.83 -34.23
CA LEU A 150 -27.22 27.99 -33.63
C LEU A 150 -26.94 26.82 -34.57
N ASP A 151 -25.73 26.80 -35.16
CA ASP A 151 -25.29 25.79 -36.13
C ASP A 151 -26.28 25.54 -37.30
N GLY A 152 -26.90 26.61 -37.83
CA GLY A 152 -27.85 26.55 -38.94
C GLY A 152 -29.29 26.26 -38.52
N THR A 153 -29.58 26.20 -37.21
CA THR A 153 -30.94 26.07 -36.68
C THR A 153 -31.38 27.36 -36.00
N THR A 154 -32.49 27.93 -36.45
CA THR A 154 -33.03 29.18 -35.91
C THR A 154 -33.96 28.95 -34.72
N PHE A 155 -33.82 29.81 -33.70
CA PHE A 155 -34.62 29.83 -32.49
C PHE A 155 -35.05 31.26 -32.18
N GLN A 156 -36.27 31.44 -31.67
CA GLN A 156 -36.74 32.74 -31.18
C GLN A 156 -36.34 32.89 -29.71
N ALA A 157 -35.58 33.93 -29.39
CA ALA A 157 -35.20 34.29 -28.02
C ALA A 157 -36.25 35.16 -27.33
N ALA A 158 -36.82 36.13 -28.06
CA ALA A 158 -37.83 37.03 -27.53
C ALA A 158 -38.78 37.53 -28.63
N TYR A 159 -39.99 37.89 -28.23
CA TYR A 159 -40.97 38.59 -29.04
C TYR A 159 -41.63 39.66 -28.18
N PHE A 160 -41.57 40.90 -28.64
CA PHE A 160 -42.23 42.04 -28.06
C PHE A 160 -43.29 42.54 -29.06
N CYS A 161 -44.53 42.59 -28.61
CA CYS A 161 -45.66 43.14 -29.35
C CYS A 161 -45.99 44.50 -28.75
N GLY A 162 -45.80 45.57 -29.50
CA GLY A 162 -45.77 46.92 -28.96
C GLY A 162 -44.67 47.07 -27.89
N ASP A 163 -44.97 47.78 -26.80
CA ASP A 163 -44.09 47.97 -25.65
C ASP A 163 -44.22 46.86 -24.57
N ASN A 164 -45.06 45.85 -24.81
CA ASN A 164 -45.38 44.84 -23.82
C ASN A 164 -44.18 43.94 -23.49
N GLY A 165 -43.70 44.03 -22.26
CA GLY A 165 -42.68 43.14 -21.72
C GLY A 165 -41.27 43.42 -22.22
N ILE A 166 -41.04 44.57 -22.88
CA ILE A 166 -39.72 44.97 -23.33
C ILE A 166 -38.74 45.08 -22.16
N GLY A 167 -37.51 44.66 -22.40
CA GLY A 167 -36.48 44.58 -21.36
C GLY A 167 -35.25 43.83 -21.86
N PRO A 168 -34.26 43.60 -20.98
CA PRO A 168 -33.05 42.89 -21.37
C PRO A 168 -33.38 41.47 -21.82
N VAL A 169 -32.72 41.02 -22.89
CA VAL A 169 -32.83 39.66 -23.41
C VAL A 169 -31.55 38.92 -23.07
N SER A 170 -31.67 37.69 -22.58
CA SER A 170 -30.53 36.82 -22.30
C SER A 170 -30.85 35.38 -22.65
N VAL A 171 -29.96 34.72 -23.39
CA VAL A 171 -30.03 33.29 -23.68
C VAL A 171 -28.76 32.64 -23.16
N THR A 172 -28.90 31.66 -22.29
CA THR A 172 -27.78 30.94 -21.64
C THR A 172 -27.75 29.49 -22.06
N GLY A 173 -26.60 28.81 -21.91
CA GLY A 173 -26.54 27.36 -22.11
C GLY A 173 -26.33 26.94 -23.57
N LEU A 174 -25.93 27.87 -24.44
CA LEU A 174 -25.68 27.61 -25.85
C LEU A 174 -24.44 26.73 -26.02
N MET A 175 -24.56 25.68 -26.83
CA MET A 175 -23.47 24.76 -27.17
C MET A 175 -23.51 24.51 -28.68
N GLY A 176 -22.44 24.87 -29.38
CA GLY A 176 -22.37 24.76 -30.82
C GLY A 176 -21.05 25.30 -31.36
N ASN A 177 -21.00 25.57 -32.66
CA ASN A 177 -19.82 26.06 -33.34
C ASN A 177 -20.00 27.50 -33.84
N THR A 178 -21.20 27.84 -34.29
CA THR A 178 -21.53 29.14 -34.87
C THR A 178 -22.83 29.69 -34.29
N LEU A 179 -22.82 30.97 -33.93
CA LEU A 179 -23.98 31.74 -33.48
C LEU A 179 -24.19 32.93 -34.42
N VAL A 180 -25.43 33.16 -34.87
CA VAL A 180 -25.83 34.41 -35.54
C VAL A 180 -27.01 34.99 -34.77
N ILE A 181 -26.98 36.27 -34.43
CA ILE A 181 -28.09 36.95 -33.75
C ILE A 181 -28.83 37.79 -34.79
N ARG A 182 -30.16 37.67 -34.82
CA ARG A 182 -31.05 38.40 -35.73
C ARG A 182 -32.09 39.17 -34.94
N ILE A 183 -32.29 40.42 -35.28
CA ILE A 183 -33.27 41.29 -34.64
C ILE A 183 -34.14 41.86 -35.74
N PHE A 184 -35.45 41.66 -35.63
CA PHE A 184 -36.42 42.19 -36.55
C PHE A 184 -37.30 43.16 -35.80
N ALA A 185 -37.18 44.45 -36.08
CA ALA A 185 -37.94 45.49 -35.39
C ALA A 185 -38.62 46.38 -36.40
N ALA A 186 -39.93 46.56 -36.26
CA ALA A 186 -40.71 47.43 -37.11
C ALA A 186 -41.64 48.28 -36.26
N ASN A 187 -41.68 49.56 -36.59
CA ASN A 187 -42.53 50.56 -35.98
C ASN A 187 -43.19 51.35 -37.12
N LYS A 188 -44.49 51.62 -37.03
CA LYS A 188 -45.28 52.29 -38.08
C LYS A 188 -45.45 53.80 -37.91
N PHE A 189 -45.04 54.39 -36.77
CA PHE A 189 -45.25 55.81 -36.49
C PHE A 189 -44.02 56.53 -35.94
N GLY A 190 -43.86 57.82 -36.31
CA GLY A 190 -42.71 58.67 -35.96
C GLY A 190 -42.52 59.07 -34.49
N ASN A 191 -43.57 58.94 -33.67
CA ASN A 191 -43.53 59.26 -32.23
C ASN A 191 -43.20 58.06 -31.33
N GLU A 192 -42.87 56.93 -31.94
CA GLU A 192 -42.57 55.67 -31.28
C GLU A 192 -41.19 55.17 -31.66
N THR A 193 -40.58 54.32 -30.85
CA THR A 193 -39.21 53.88 -31.14
C THR A 193 -38.93 52.54 -30.48
N TYR A 194 -38.31 51.63 -31.23
CA TYR A 194 -37.56 50.51 -30.67
C TYR A 194 -36.07 50.81 -30.65
N THR A 195 -35.42 50.34 -29.59
CA THR A 195 -33.97 50.46 -29.40
C THR A 195 -33.40 49.15 -28.93
N PHE A 196 -32.18 48.86 -29.35
CA PHE A 196 -31.38 47.79 -28.76
C PHE A 196 -29.91 48.19 -28.71
N ASP A 197 -29.23 47.71 -27.67
CA ASP A 197 -27.86 48.09 -27.33
C ASP A 197 -27.15 46.99 -26.54
N ASP A 198 -25.84 47.13 -26.35
CA ASP A 198 -24.99 46.26 -25.53
C ASP A 198 -25.15 44.77 -25.87
N ILE A 199 -25.13 44.43 -27.16
CA ILE A 199 -25.17 43.02 -27.57
C ILE A 199 -23.86 42.37 -27.17
N LEU A 200 -23.92 41.43 -26.23
CA LEU A 200 -22.76 40.79 -25.62
C LEU A 200 -22.88 39.27 -25.72
N VAL A 201 -21.88 38.63 -26.32
CA VAL A 201 -21.72 37.18 -26.37
C VAL A 201 -20.53 36.78 -25.51
N GLN A 202 -20.78 35.93 -24.52
CA GLN A 202 -19.78 35.45 -23.57
C GLN A 202 -19.78 33.93 -23.49
N GLY A 203 -18.64 33.34 -23.16
CA GLY A 203 -18.54 31.90 -22.96
C GLY A 203 -17.49 31.49 -21.97
N ILE A 204 -17.58 30.22 -21.55
CA ILE A 204 -16.62 29.60 -20.65
C ILE A 204 -15.66 28.75 -21.48
N LEU A 205 -14.35 28.99 -21.35
CA LEU A 205 -13.33 28.13 -21.97
C LEU A 205 -13.10 26.86 -21.14
N PRO A 206 -12.78 25.71 -21.78
CA PRO A 206 -12.38 24.51 -21.06
C PRO A 206 -11.09 24.76 -20.28
N GLN A 207 -11.05 24.31 -19.03
CA GLN A 207 -9.87 24.42 -18.18
C GLN A 207 -9.34 23.03 -17.82
N ALA A 208 -8.03 22.94 -17.61
CA ALA A 208 -7.42 21.77 -17.00
C ALA A 208 -7.86 21.65 -15.52
N PRO A 209 -8.44 20.52 -15.09
CA PRO A 209 -8.85 20.35 -13.70
C PRO A 209 -7.61 20.30 -12.80
N ALA A 210 -7.71 20.86 -11.60
CA ALA A 210 -6.68 20.65 -10.58
C ALA A 210 -6.66 19.16 -10.19
N LEU A 211 -5.46 18.58 -10.19
CA LEU A 211 -5.25 17.16 -9.92
C LEU A 211 -5.01 16.96 -8.42
N ASN A 212 -5.95 16.26 -7.78
CA ASN A 212 -5.95 15.95 -6.36
C ASN A 212 -5.46 14.51 -6.15
N ILE A 213 -4.15 14.31 -6.21
CA ILE A 213 -3.53 13.02 -5.86
C ILE A 213 -2.93 13.09 -4.45
N PRO A 214 -3.06 12.02 -3.63
CA PRO A 214 -2.67 12.07 -2.22
C PRO A 214 -1.16 12.13 -1.98
N GLN A 215 -0.34 11.70 -2.95
CA GLN A 215 1.11 11.73 -2.87
C GLN A 215 1.73 11.68 -4.28
N THR A 216 2.94 12.22 -4.42
CA THR A 216 3.72 12.28 -5.68
C THR A 216 5.06 11.54 -5.60
N THR A 217 5.39 10.96 -4.46
CA THR A 217 6.64 10.24 -4.24
C THR A 217 6.33 8.88 -3.65
N PHE A 218 6.84 7.83 -4.29
CA PHE A 218 6.55 6.44 -3.97
C PHE A 218 7.85 5.66 -3.77
N CYS A 219 7.80 4.60 -2.97
CA CYS A 219 8.84 3.59 -2.94
C CYS A 219 8.55 2.54 -4.03
N GLN A 220 9.59 2.02 -4.69
CA GLN A 220 9.44 0.99 -5.73
C GLN A 220 8.66 -0.25 -5.25
N THR A 221 8.82 -0.66 -3.98
CA THR A 221 8.09 -1.78 -3.37
C THR A 221 6.73 -1.38 -2.80
N GLY A 222 6.30 -0.13 -3.00
CA GLY A 222 5.02 0.36 -2.50
C GLY A 222 3.84 -0.34 -3.18
N ALA A 223 2.73 -0.42 -2.45
CA ALA A 223 1.47 -0.91 -2.99
C ALA A 223 0.93 0.01 -4.09
N SER A 224 0.06 -0.52 -4.95
CA SER A 224 -0.68 0.29 -5.93
C SER A 224 -1.56 1.33 -5.23
N VAL A 225 -1.57 2.55 -5.75
CA VAL A 225 -2.35 3.67 -5.19
C VAL A 225 -3.43 4.12 -6.17
N PRO A 226 -4.69 4.25 -5.74
CA PRO A 226 -5.75 4.80 -6.60
C PRO A 226 -5.50 6.29 -6.86
N LEU A 227 -5.57 6.70 -8.12
CA LEU A 227 -5.40 8.10 -8.52
C LEU A 227 -6.71 8.89 -8.52
N GLY A 228 -7.85 8.21 -8.39
CA GLY A 228 -9.19 8.80 -8.44
C GLY A 228 -9.63 9.17 -9.86
N ASN A 229 -10.79 8.68 -10.30
CA ASN A 229 -11.32 8.95 -11.65
C ASN A 229 -12.13 10.26 -11.75
N VAL A 230 -12.17 11.05 -10.68
CA VAL A 230 -12.79 12.38 -10.65
C VAL A 230 -11.80 13.38 -10.06
N GLN A 231 -11.48 14.42 -10.81
CA GLN A 231 -10.52 15.46 -10.46
C GLN A 231 -11.22 16.82 -10.49
N SER A 232 -11.35 17.46 -9.33
CA SER A 232 -12.05 18.76 -9.21
C SER A 232 -13.45 18.78 -9.84
N GLY A 233 -14.21 17.68 -9.68
CA GLY A 233 -15.55 17.52 -10.26
C GLY A 233 -15.59 17.01 -11.71
N VAL A 234 -14.44 16.95 -12.39
CA VAL A 234 -14.32 16.44 -13.77
C VAL A 234 -14.05 14.94 -13.74
N SER A 235 -14.91 14.14 -14.38
CA SER A 235 -14.67 12.71 -14.56
C SER A 235 -13.69 12.42 -15.69
N GLY A 236 -12.87 11.38 -15.56
CA GLY A 236 -11.87 11.03 -16.58
C GLY A 236 -11.06 9.78 -16.26
N THR A 237 -10.00 9.56 -17.04
CA THR A 237 -9.11 8.40 -16.92
C THR A 237 -7.65 8.82 -16.82
N TRP A 238 -6.88 8.02 -16.09
CA TRP A 238 -5.45 8.18 -15.94
C TRP A 238 -4.68 7.26 -16.89
N SER A 239 -3.58 7.77 -17.41
CA SER A 239 -2.62 7.03 -18.23
C SER A 239 -1.18 7.44 -17.86
N GLY A 240 -0.23 6.57 -18.20
CA GLY A 240 1.18 6.76 -17.91
C GLY A 240 1.87 5.44 -17.55
N VAL A 241 3.19 5.49 -17.40
CA VAL A 241 3.99 4.34 -16.97
C VAL A 241 3.54 3.90 -15.58
N GLY A 242 3.33 2.59 -15.38
CA GLY A 242 2.84 2.03 -14.12
C GLY A 242 1.36 2.28 -13.83
N VAL A 243 0.60 2.93 -14.73
CA VAL A 243 -0.83 3.17 -14.54
C VAL A 243 -1.66 2.09 -15.23
N SER A 244 -2.56 1.45 -14.47
CA SER A 244 -3.59 0.56 -15.01
C SER A 244 -4.89 0.72 -14.22
N ALA A 245 -6.03 0.77 -14.92
CA ALA A 245 -7.36 0.94 -14.30
C ALA A 245 -7.43 2.08 -13.24
N ASN A 246 -6.87 3.26 -13.56
CA ASN A 246 -6.78 4.42 -12.66
C ASN A 246 -6.02 4.17 -11.34
N GLN A 247 -5.13 3.18 -11.30
CA GLN A 247 -4.22 2.90 -10.20
C GLN A 247 -2.78 3.05 -10.69
N PHE A 248 -1.94 3.71 -9.88
CA PHE A 248 -0.50 3.77 -10.10
C PHE A 248 0.19 2.67 -9.31
N ASN A 249 0.94 1.81 -9.98
CA ASN A 249 1.75 0.76 -9.38
C ASN A 249 3.25 1.11 -9.52
N PRO A 250 3.93 1.49 -8.42
CA PRO A 250 5.35 1.89 -8.48
C PRO A 250 6.28 0.71 -8.79
N THR A 251 5.88 -0.54 -8.50
CA THR A 251 6.67 -1.72 -8.86
C THR A 251 6.74 -1.90 -10.37
N LEU A 252 5.61 -1.68 -11.06
CA LEU A 252 5.53 -1.76 -12.53
C LEU A 252 6.23 -0.57 -13.20
N ALA A 253 6.17 0.61 -12.58
CA ALA A 253 6.86 1.78 -13.12
C ALA A 253 8.39 1.68 -13.03
N GLY A 254 8.89 1.05 -11.95
CA GLY A 254 10.31 1.04 -11.64
C GLY A 254 10.80 2.39 -11.10
N PRO A 255 12.08 2.47 -10.67
CA PRO A 255 12.64 3.71 -10.16
C PRO A 255 12.76 4.78 -11.26
N GLY A 256 12.45 6.02 -10.93
CA GLY A 256 12.49 7.13 -11.89
C GLY A 256 11.49 8.22 -11.61
N THR A 257 11.35 9.15 -12.55
CA THR A 257 10.33 10.20 -12.54
C THR A 257 9.45 10.03 -13.77
N PHE A 258 8.13 10.07 -13.59
CA PHE A 258 7.16 9.77 -14.63
C PHE A 258 6.07 10.84 -14.69
N THR A 259 5.70 11.22 -15.90
CA THR A 259 4.51 12.04 -16.16
C THR A 259 3.29 11.14 -16.21
N LEU A 260 2.30 11.42 -15.36
CA LEU A 260 0.97 10.84 -15.45
C LEU A 260 0.02 11.85 -16.07
N THR A 261 -0.89 11.37 -16.92
CA THR A 261 -1.87 12.22 -17.63
C THR A 261 -3.28 11.83 -17.22
N PHE A 262 -4.05 12.82 -16.77
CA PHE A 262 -5.49 12.70 -16.59
C PHE A 262 -6.20 13.26 -17.83
N THR A 263 -7.01 12.43 -18.46
CA THR A 263 -7.81 12.78 -19.64
C THR A 263 -9.28 12.82 -19.26
N PRO A 264 -9.94 13.99 -19.30
CA PRO A 264 -11.37 14.11 -19.07
C PRO A 264 -12.19 13.22 -20.00
N ALA A 265 -13.33 12.72 -19.51
CA ALA A 265 -14.28 12.00 -20.33
C ALA A 265 -14.93 12.95 -21.38
N PRO A 266 -15.44 12.42 -22.51
CA PRO A 266 -16.16 13.23 -23.48
C PRO A 266 -17.31 14.03 -22.84
N GLY A 267 -17.48 15.29 -23.25
CA GLY A 267 -18.54 16.17 -22.77
C GLY A 267 -18.31 16.84 -21.41
N GLN A 268 -17.16 16.62 -20.76
CA GLN A 268 -16.85 17.24 -19.46
C GLN A 268 -16.38 18.70 -19.55
N CYS A 269 -16.23 19.23 -20.77
CA CYS A 269 -15.62 20.53 -21.06
C CYS A 269 -14.39 20.88 -20.21
N ALA A 270 -13.39 20.00 -20.25
CA ALA A 270 -12.15 20.16 -19.52
C ALA A 270 -10.98 19.74 -20.41
N LEU A 271 -9.82 20.37 -20.19
CA LEU A 271 -8.59 20.02 -20.88
C LEU A 271 -7.86 18.89 -20.11
N PRO A 272 -7.09 18.03 -20.79
CA PRO A 272 -6.17 17.13 -20.11
C PRO A 272 -5.20 17.88 -19.22
N ASN A 273 -4.81 17.26 -18.11
CA ASN A 273 -3.78 17.79 -17.21
C ASN A 273 -2.76 16.70 -16.89
N THR A 274 -1.55 17.11 -16.49
CA THR A 274 -0.46 16.18 -16.16
C THR A 274 0.12 16.46 -14.79
N ILE A 275 0.70 15.43 -14.18
CA ILE A 275 1.41 15.53 -12.91
C ILE A 275 2.66 14.66 -12.95
N GLN A 276 3.73 15.14 -12.32
CA GLN A 276 4.96 14.38 -12.15
C GLN A 276 4.87 13.53 -10.87
N VAL A 277 5.22 12.26 -10.99
CA VAL A 277 5.42 11.37 -9.85
C VAL A 277 6.84 10.83 -9.86
N SER A 278 7.37 10.52 -8.67
CA SER A 278 8.72 9.99 -8.49
C SER A 278 8.66 8.65 -7.77
N VAL A 279 9.46 7.68 -8.22
CA VAL A 279 9.62 6.38 -7.61
C VAL A 279 11.07 6.21 -7.15
N THR A 280 11.26 6.11 -5.84
CA THR A 280 12.56 5.85 -5.22
C THR A 280 12.90 4.38 -5.37
N ALA A 281 14.12 4.08 -5.84
CA ALA A 281 14.63 2.72 -5.95
C ALA A 281 14.60 2.03 -4.58
N ALA A 282 14.17 0.77 -4.57
CA ALA A 282 14.24 -0.05 -3.37
C ALA A 282 15.71 -0.23 -2.97
N PRO A 283 16.06 -0.13 -1.67
CA PRO A 283 17.39 -0.50 -1.22
C PRO A 283 17.65 -1.99 -1.50
N GLN A 284 18.91 -2.36 -1.64
CA GLN A 284 19.30 -3.76 -1.83
C GLN A 284 19.38 -4.47 -0.47
N ALA A 285 18.78 -5.66 -0.38
CA ALA A 285 18.99 -6.60 0.72
C ALA A 285 19.74 -7.83 0.20
N PHE A 286 20.62 -8.40 1.03
CA PHE A 286 21.46 -9.54 0.68
C PHE A 286 21.02 -10.80 1.42
N THR A 287 21.11 -11.96 0.75
CA THR A 287 20.87 -13.26 1.38
C THR A 287 21.91 -13.51 2.46
N ALA A 288 21.51 -14.19 3.53
CA ALA A 288 22.41 -14.65 4.58
C ALA A 288 22.07 -16.09 4.96
N SER A 289 22.92 -16.70 5.77
CA SER A 289 22.65 -18.02 6.35
C SER A 289 23.24 -18.09 7.75
N ASP A 290 22.60 -18.86 8.61
CA ASP A 290 23.11 -19.15 9.95
C ASP A 290 22.84 -20.61 10.31
N GLN A 291 23.62 -21.12 11.26
CA GLN A 291 23.52 -22.49 11.74
C GLN A 291 23.51 -22.53 13.27
N ALA A 292 22.59 -23.30 13.83
CA ALA A 292 22.50 -23.49 15.27
C ALA A 292 22.20 -24.95 15.61
N CYS A 293 22.66 -25.38 16.78
CA CYS A 293 22.39 -26.72 17.29
C CYS A 293 20.96 -26.85 17.80
N LEU A 294 20.35 -28.03 17.60
CA LEU A 294 19.07 -28.35 18.21
C LEU A 294 19.26 -28.61 19.71
N THR A 295 18.84 -27.68 20.55
CA THR A 295 18.87 -27.83 22.02
C THR A 295 17.45 -28.01 22.55
N GLY A 296 17.02 -29.26 22.69
CA GLY A 296 15.64 -29.58 23.10
C GLY A 296 14.66 -29.51 21.92
N PRO A 297 13.48 -28.85 22.06
CA PRO A 297 12.44 -28.90 21.02
C PRO A 297 12.70 -27.98 19.81
N ALA A 298 13.64 -27.03 19.90
CA ALA A 298 13.94 -26.07 18.83
C ALA A 298 15.39 -25.55 18.92
N ALA A 299 15.93 -25.11 17.78
CA ALA A 299 17.17 -24.34 17.73
C ALA A 299 16.86 -22.85 17.85
N ILE A 300 17.75 -22.09 18.51
CA ILE A 300 17.60 -20.64 18.73
C ILE A 300 18.61 -19.90 17.87
N PHE A 301 18.15 -18.89 17.13
CA PHE A 301 18.95 -18.03 16.26
C PHE A 301 18.84 -16.57 16.71
N ASP A 302 19.98 -15.89 16.80
CA ASP A 302 20.04 -14.43 16.91
C ASP A 302 20.20 -13.83 15.51
N LEU A 303 19.06 -13.56 14.86
CA LEU A 303 19.01 -13.00 13.52
C LEU A 303 19.64 -11.60 13.45
N THR A 304 19.74 -10.88 14.58
CA THR A 304 20.32 -9.53 14.60
C THR A 304 21.82 -9.53 14.32
N THR A 305 22.50 -10.64 14.57
CA THR A 305 23.91 -10.84 14.19
C THR A 305 24.12 -10.79 12.66
N LEU A 306 23.09 -11.13 11.89
CA LEU A 306 23.11 -11.14 10.43
C LEU A 306 22.79 -9.77 9.82
N ASN A 307 22.39 -8.77 10.62
CA ASN A 307 21.94 -7.47 10.11
C ASN A 307 22.98 -6.80 9.20
N SER A 308 24.26 -6.81 9.59
CA SER A 308 25.33 -6.20 8.79
C SER A 308 25.59 -6.93 7.46
N ILE A 309 25.23 -8.21 7.36
CA ILE A 309 25.33 -8.96 6.11
C ILE A 309 24.14 -8.58 5.23
N VAL A 310 22.93 -8.67 5.79
CA VAL A 310 21.67 -8.41 5.07
C VAL A 310 21.60 -6.98 4.53
N ASN A 311 22.07 -5.99 5.29
CA ASN A 311 22.09 -4.59 4.86
C ASN A 311 23.38 -4.18 4.14
N GLY A 312 24.28 -5.12 3.84
CA GLY A 312 25.54 -4.88 3.13
C GLY A 312 26.51 -3.94 3.87
N GLY A 313 26.42 -3.85 5.20
CA GLY A 313 27.23 -2.97 6.03
C GLY A 313 26.77 -1.51 6.06
N SER A 314 25.62 -1.18 5.45
CA SER A 314 25.10 0.19 5.39
C SER A 314 24.63 0.74 6.74
N GLY A 315 24.39 -0.13 7.72
CA GLY A 315 23.78 0.25 9.01
C GLY A 315 22.28 0.53 8.92
N ALA A 316 21.65 0.31 7.76
CA ALA A 316 20.21 0.46 7.60
C ALA A 316 19.45 -0.57 8.46
N PRO A 317 18.29 -0.21 9.05
CA PRO A 317 17.45 -1.13 9.82
C PRO A 317 17.03 -2.35 9.00
N VAL A 318 17.01 -3.51 9.66
CA VAL A 318 16.57 -4.79 9.10
C VAL A 318 15.36 -5.30 9.87
N SER A 319 14.28 -5.60 9.16
CA SER A 319 13.06 -6.22 9.68
C SER A 319 12.96 -7.67 9.21
N TRP A 320 12.44 -8.56 10.06
CA TRP A 320 12.45 -10.00 9.84
C TRP A 320 11.02 -10.58 9.78
N TYR A 321 10.79 -11.56 8.91
CA TYR A 321 9.47 -12.10 8.59
C TYR A 321 9.49 -13.62 8.37
N LEU A 322 8.34 -14.26 8.61
CA LEU A 322 8.16 -15.71 8.40
C LEU A 322 7.76 -16.07 6.96
N ASP A 323 7.31 -15.10 6.16
CA ASP A 323 6.82 -15.32 4.81
C ASP A 323 7.52 -14.45 3.75
N PRO A 324 7.61 -14.91 2.49
CA PRO A 324 8.31 -14.21 1.41
C PRO A 324 7.70 -12.87 1.04
N ASN A 325 6.46 -12.60 1.43
CA ASN A 325 5.77 -11.34 1.12
C ASN A 325 5.85 -10.33 2.27
N ALA A 326 6.58 -10.65 3.35
CA ALA A 326 6.78 -9.79 4.52
C ALA A 326 5.47 -9.36 5.22
N ASN A 327 4.50 -10.28 5.36
CA ASN A 327 3.23 -10.04 6.03
C ASN A 327 3.24 -10.43 7.52
N VAL A 328 4.07 -11.41 7.90
CA VAL A 328 4.10 -12.00 9.24
C VAL A 328 5.44 -11.68 9.91
N PRO A 329 5.50 -10.62 10.74
CA PRO A 329 6.75 -10.18 11.36
C PRO A 329 7.24 -11.15 12.45
N ILE A 330 8.56 -11.27 12.57
CA ILE A 330 9.23 -11.92 13.70
C ILE A 330 9.46 -10.86 14.78
N ASN A 331 8.69 -10.93 15.87
CA ASN A 331 8.70 -9.91 16.92
C ASN A 331 9.95 -9.94 17.81
N ASN A 332 10.66 -11.07 17.87
CA ASN A 332 11.88 -11.23 18.67
C ASN A 332 13.01 -11.84 17.82
N PRO A 333 13.65 -11.03 16.95
CA PRO A 333 14.70 -11.53 16.05
C PRO A 333 15.99 -11.93 16.78
N SER A 334 16.23 -11.44 18.00
CA SER A 334 17.44 -11.79 18.77
C SER A 334 17.42 -13.18 19.40
N SER A 335 16.26 -13.87 19.40
CA SER A 335 16.14 -15.22 19.95
C SER A 335 15.02 -15.98 19.23
N TYR A 336 15.05 -15.97 17.90
CA TYR A 336 14.07 -16.68 17.08
C TYR A 336 14.26 -18.19 17.22
N ALA A 337 13.21 -18.92 17.58
CA ALA A 337 13.26 -20.37 17.77
C ALA A 337 12.49 -21.11 16.67
N THR A 338 13.09 -22.13 16.07
CA THR A 338 12.45 -23.00 15.07
C THR A 338 12.80 -24.48 15.30
N PRO A 339 11.86 -25.42 15.15
CA PRO A 339 12.11 -26.86 15.29
C PRO A 339 12.66 -27.51 14.03
N VAL A 340 12.67 -26.79 12.90
CA VAL A 340 13.09 -27.32 11.60
C VAL A 340 13.97 -26.33 10.86
N THR A 341 14.87 -26.84 10.02
CA THR A 341 15.60 -26.03 9.02
C THR A 341 14.57 -25.33 8.12
N SER A 342 14.65 -24.01 8.03
CA SER A 342 13.68 -23.18 7.32
C SER A 342 14.29 -21.89 6.79
N ASN A 343 13.57 -21.20 5.92
CA ASN A 343 13.90 -19.83 5.53
C ASN A 343 13.08 -18.85 6.35
N VAL A 344 13.72 -17.78 6.79
CA VAL A 344 13.07 -16.52 7.18
C VAL A 344 13.37 -15.47 6.11
N TYR A 345 12.68 -14.33 6.15
CA TYR A 345 12.82 -13.29 5.15
C TYR A 345 13.19 -11.97 5.81
N ALA A 346 14.12 -11.24 5.20
CA ALA A 346 14.60 -9.98 5.72
C ALA A 346 14.32 -8.83 4.75
N VAL A 347 13.99 -7.66 5.31
CA VAL A 347 13.72 -6.42 4.58
C VAL A 347 14.60 -5.31 5.15
N VAL A 348 15.29 -4.59 4.27
CA VAL A 348 16.11 -3.41 4.62
C VAL A 348 15.28 -2.16 4.37
N THR A 349 15.29 -1.20 5.30
CA THR A 349 14.54 0.06 5.16
C THR A 349 15.50 1.25 5.10
N VAL A 350 15.41 2.07 4.05
CA VAL A 350 16.18 3.31 3.89
C VAL A 350 15.23 4.45 3.53
N GLY A 351 15.22 5.53 4.32
CA GLY A 351 14.37 6.70 4.05
C GLY A 351 12.87 6.40 3.95
N GLY A 352 12.38 5.34 4.63
CA GLY A 352 11.00 4.87 4.54
C GLY A 352 10.68 3.98 3.33
N CYS A 353 11.67 3.68 2.49
CA CYS A 353 11.52 2.76 1.36
C CYS A 353 12.12 1.38 1.70
N ASN A 354 11.33 0.33 1.48
CA ASN A 354 11.69 -1.04 1.82
C ASN A 354 12.33 -1.76 0.63
N SER A 355 13.31 -2.62 0.90
CA SER A 355 13.84 -3.56 -0.09
C SER A 355 12.78 -4.58 -0.49
N PHE A 356 13.03 -5.31 -1.57
CA PHE A 356 12.37 -6.60 -1.76
C PHE A 356 12.81 -7.56 -0.64
N PRO A 357 11.91 -8.44 -0.13
CA PRO A 357 12.29 -9.44 0.84
C PRO A 357 13.33 -10.41 0.29
N VAL A 358 14.36 -10.70 1.07
CA VAL A 358 15.40 -11.68 0.73
C VAL A 358 15.38 -12.85 1.69
N ALA A 359 15.57 -14.06 1.17
CA ALA A 359 15.61 -15.26 1.99
C ALA A 359 16.91 -15.34 2.82
N VAL A 360 16.77 -15.74 4.08
CA VAL A 360 17.85 -16.09 4.99
C VAL A 360 17.65 -17.52 5.44
N THR A 361 18.62 -18.38 5.17
CA THR A 361 18.53 -19.82 5.42
C THR A 361 19.04 -20.16 6.81
N LEU A 362 18.19 -20.76 7.63
CA LEU A 362 18.52 -21.21 8.97
C LEU A 362 18.67 -22.73 8.97
N THR A 363 19.88 -23.21 9.22
CA THR A 363 20.16 -24.65 9.27
C THR A 363 20.22 -25.12 10.71
N ILE A 364 19.40 -26.12 11.03
CA ILE A 364 19.49 -26.79 12.32
C ILE A 364 20.47 -27.95 12.18
N ASN A 365 21.54 -27.89 12.97
CA ASN A 365 22.48 -28.98 13.14
C ASN A 365 21.99 -29.87 14.29
N THR A 366 21.84 -31.16 14.03
CA THR A 366 21.54 -32.15 15.07
C THR A 366 22.78 -32.97 15.39
N CYS A 367 22.86 -33.43 16.64
CA CYS A 367 23.80 -34.47 17.05
C CYS A 367 22.96 -35.64 17.53
N ASN A 368 22.93 -36.71 16.74
CA ASN A 368 22.25 -37.96 17.08
C ASN A 368 23.27 -39.07 16.84
N VAL A 369 24.09 -39.32 17.86
CA VAL A 369 25.06 -40.40 17.81
C VAL A 369 24.35 -41.66 18.26
N MET A 370 24.49 -42.71 17.46
CA MET A 370 23.94 -44.00 17.86
C MET A 370 24.59 -44.41 19.19
N PRO A 371 23.81 -44.83 20.22
CA PRO A 371 24.33 -45.02 21.57
C PRO A 371 25.63 -45.82 21.60
N PRO A 372 26.74 -45.27 22.14
CA PRO A 372 27.99 -46.02 22.24
C PRO A 372 27.84 -47.19 23.20
N VAL A 373 28.63 -48.23 22.97
CA VAL A 373 28.75 -49.34 23.91
C VAL A 373 29.93 -49.07 24.81
N LEU A 374 29.69 -48.96 26.11
CA LEU A 374 30.73 -48.94 27.12
C LEU A 374 30.93 -50.37 27.61
N ALA A 375 32.18 -50.82 27.71
CA ALA A 375 32.52 -52.12 28.26
C ALA A 375 33.81 -52.07 29.08
N CYS A 376 33.96 -53.04 29.97
CA CYS A 376 35.18 -53.24 30.77
C CYS A 376 36.12 -54.29 30.17
N ASN A 377 35.83 -54.77 28.96
CA ASN A 377 36.68 -55.69 28.21
C ASN A 377 36.91 -55.21 26.75
N PRO A 378 38.04 -55.60 26.11
CA PRO A 378 38.34 -55.20 24.74
C PRO A 378 37.34 -55.71 23.70
N ALA A 379 36.56 -56.74 24.02
CA ALA A 379 35.57 -57.33 23.13
C ALA A 379 34.23 -56.58 23.10
N GLY A 380 34.02 -55.58 23.97
CA GLY A 380 32.81 -54.76 23.98
C GLY A 380 31.55 -55.46 24.48
N SER A 381 31.69 -56.56 25.23
CA SER A 381 30.58 -57.46 25.58
C SER A 381 30.22 -57.48 27.07
N GLN A 382 31.07 -56.90 27.93
CA GLN A 382 30.88 -56.93 29.39
C GLN A 382 30.61 -55.51 29.92
N SER A 383 29.43 -55.32 30.52
CA SER A 383 29.05 -54.07 31.20
C SER A 383 29.18 -54.14 32.72
N VAL A 384 29.51 -55.31 33.27
CA VAL A 384 29.85 -55.51 34.67
C VAL A 384 31.12 -56.33 34.73
N CYS A 385 32.14 -55.82 35.41
CA CYS A 385 33.39 -56.54 35.65
C CYS A 385 33.69 -56.58 37.14
N GLU A 386 34.05 -57.76 37.62
CA GLU A 386 34.51 -57.95 38.98
C GLU A 386 36.02 -57.81 39.02
N ILE A 387 36.47 -57.07 40.00
CA ILE A 387 37.88 -56.88 40.33
C ILE A 387 38.07 -57.46 41.71
N CYS A 388 39.08 -58.32 41.83
CA CYS A 388 39.46 -58.93 43.08
C CYS A 388 40.80 -58.35 43.49
N GLU A 389 40.79 -57.48 44.50
CA GLU A 389 42.02 -56.96 45.09
C GLU A 389 42.66 -58.10 45.92
N ASP A 390 43.65 -58.79 45.34
CA ASP A 390 44.32 -59.94 45.96
C ASP A 390 45.69 -59.61 46.57
N ASP A 391 46.24 -58.43 46.26
CA ASP A 391 47.60 -58.03 46.62
C ASP A 391 47.70 -56.91 47.68
N MET A 392 46.55 -56.44 48.19
CA MET A 392 46.42 -55.33 49.14
C MET A 392 47.09 -54.01 48.67
N THR A 393 47.30 -53.83 47.36
CA THR A 393 47.78 -52.57 46.81
C THR A 393 46.60 -51.65 46.52
N PRO A 394 46.49 -50.47 47.18
CA PRO A 394 45.47 -49.49 46.82
C PRO A 394 45.68 -49.05 45.37
N ASN A 395 44.58 -48.67 44.69
CA ASN A 395 44.57 -48.00 43.39
C ASN A 395 44.72 -48.90 42.15
N GLU A 396 43.92 -49.96 42.05
CA GLU A 396 43.93 -50.83 40.88
C GLU A 396 43.53 -50.06 39.60
N VAL A 397 44.30 -50.26 38.53
CA VAL A 397 44.09 -49.61 37.23
C VAL A 397 43.19 -50.47 36.37
N VAL A 398 42.01 -49.93 36.05
CA VAL A 398 41.00 -50.56 35.21
C VAL A 398 40.96 -49.89 33.84
N ASN A 399 40.63 -50.65 32.80
CA ASN A 399 40.50 -50.10 31.45
C ASN A 399 39.02 -50.08 31.03
N LEU A 400 38.48 -48.88 30.85
CA LEU A 400 37.18 -48.68 30.21
C LEU A 400 37.36 -48.63 28.69
N TYR A 401 36.53 -49.36 27.96
CA TYR A 401 36.48 -49.34 26.51
C TYR A 401 35.17 -48.70 26.05
N VAL A 402 35.26 -47.71 25.17
CA VAL A 402 34.10 -47.04 24.57
C VAL A 402 34.09 -47.31 23.07
N PHE A 403 32.99 -47.87 22.58
CA PHE A 403 32.80 -48.26 21.18
C PHE A 403 31.71 -47.41 20.53
N PHE A 404 32.13 -46.57 19.58
CA PHE A 404 31.22 -45.83 18.71
C PHE A 404 30.97 -46.61 17.42
N GLN A 405 29.72 -46.65 16.94
CA GLN A 405 29.46 -47.13 15.59
C GLN A 405 29.75 -46.01 14.59
N ASN A 406 30.63 -46.29 13.62
CA ASN A 406 31.06 -45.35 12.58
C ASN A 406 31.59 -44.01 13.14
N PRO A 407 32.67 -44.03 13.96
CA PRO A 407 33.24 -42.79 14.46
C PRO A 407 33.80 -41.94 13.29
N PRO A 408 33.65 -40.60 13.36
CA PRO A 408 34.28 -39.70 12.40
C PRO A 408 35.81 -39.79 12.53
N PRO A 409 36.59 -39.42 11.49
CA PRO A 409 38.05 -39.50 11.51
C PRO A 409 38.72 -38.75 12.67
N GLN A 410 38.10 -37.67 13.13
CA GLN A 410 38.56 -36.83 14.25
C GLN A 410 38.09 -37.31 15.63
N GLY A 411 37.28 -38.38 15.70
CA GLY A 411 36.73 -38.88 16.96
C GLY A 411 35.56 -38.05 17.49
N TYR A 412 35.05 -38.44 18.67
CA TYR A 412 34.03 -37.72 19.41
C TYR A 412 34.62 -37.11 20.67
N ASP A 413 34.14 -35.93 21.04
CA ASP A 413 34.37 -35.34 22.36
C ASP A 413 33.24 -35.81 23.27
N PHE A 414 33.54 -36.24 24.50
CA PHE A 414 32.51 -36.58 25.46
C PHE A 414 32.98 -36.40 26.90
N VAL A 415 32.01 -36.23 27.81
CA VAL A 415 32.24 -36.16 29.24
C VAL A 415 31.84 -37.49 29.83
N LEU A 416 32.83 -38.19 30.41
CA LEU A 416 32.61 -39.40 31.18
C LEU A 416 32.35 -39.02 32.63
N THR A 417 31.27 -39.52 33.21
CA THR A 417 31.00 -39.41 34.65
C THR A 417 31.23 -40.75 35.31
N TYR A 418 31.97 -40.75 36.42
CA TYR A 418 32.31 -41.98 37.13
C TYR A 418 32.33 -41.81 38.65
N GLY A 419 31.99 -42.87 39.39
CA GLY A 419 31.96 -42.88 40.85
C GLY A 419 30.81 -43.71 41.40
N ASN A 420 30.47 -43.51 42.67
CA ASN A 420 29.31 -44.13 43.31
C ASN A 420 28.67 -43.18 44.35
N SER A 421 27.63 -43.64 45.05
CA SER A 421 26.91 -42.83 46.05
C SER A 421 27.69 -42.57 47.34
N GLN A 422 28.78 -43.30 47.59
CA GLN A 422 29.61 -43.23 48.79
C GLN A 422 30.82 -42.31 48.57
N SER A 423 31.53 -42.46 47.45
CA SER A 423 32.70 -41.66 47.07
C SER A 423 32.37 -40.41 46.24
N GLY A 424 31.13 -40.30 45.75
CA GLY A 424 30.68 -39.22 44.89
C GLY A 424 31.04 -39.43 43.42
N PHE A 425 30.40 -38.67 42.53
CA PHE A 425 30.66 -38.73 41.09
C PHE A 425 31.65 -37.64 40.67
N GLN A 426 32.61 -38.02 39.83
CA GLN A 426 33.58 -37.16 39.17
C GLN A 426 33.35 -37.16 37.66
N THR A 427 33.90 -36.16 36.97
CA THR A 427 33.86 -36.09 35.51
C THR A 427 35.25 -36.10 34.89
N PHE A 428 35.36 -36.69 33.71
CA PHE A 428 36.57 -36.72 32.89
C PHE A 428 36.22 -36.34 31.45
N ASN A 429 36.81 -35.25 30.97
CA ASN A 429 36.61 -34.80 29.59
C ASN A 429 37.53 -35.58 28.66
N VAL A 430 36.93 -36.28 27.71
CA VAL A 430 37.64 -36.98 26.65
C VAL A 430 37.48 -36.18 25.37
N MET A 431 38.60 -35.78 24.77
CA MET A 431 38.64 -35.00 23.54
C MET A 431 39.20 -35.85 22.41
N ASP A 432 38.67 -35.67 21.20
CA ASP A 432 39.09 -36.32 19.96
C ASP A 432 39.26 -37.85 20.09
N TYR A 433 38.32 -38.51 20.77
CA TYR A 433 38.47 -39.94 21.07
C TYR A 433 38.26 -40.80 19.81
N THR A 434 39.33 -41.41 19.34
CA THR A 434 39.35 -42.31 18.16
C THR A 434 39.32 -43.79 18.52
N GLY A 435 39.16 -44.14 19.80
CA GLY A 435 39.20 -45.52 20.30
C GLY A 435 40.44 -45.85 21.14
N GLY A 436 40.39 -46.94 21.89
CA GLY A 436 41.45 -47.41 22.79
C GLY A 436 41.00 -47.54 24.25
N PRO A 437 41.78 -48.20 25.12
CA PRO A 437 41.44 -48.27 26.54
C PRO A 437 41.60 -46.90 27.21
N LEU A 438 40.64 -46.53 28.06
CA LEU A 438 40.74 -45.40 28.97
C LEU A 438 41.09 -45.93 30.38
N PRO A 439 42.31 -45.68 30.89
CA PRO A 439 42.72 -46.17 32.19
C PRO A 439 42.16 -45.31 33.32
N PHE A 440 41.60 -45.93 34.34
CA PHE A 440 41.13 -45.30 35.58
C PHE A 440 41.67 -46.04 36.79
N THR A 441 41.99 -45.30 37.83
CA THR A 441 42.28 -45.85 39.15
C THR A 441 40.99 -45.86 39.96
N ILE A 442 40.60 -47.01 40.51
CA ILE A 442 39.44 -47.14 41.39
C ILE A 442 39.86 -47.72 42.75
N THR A 443 39.09 -47.39 43.79
CA THR A 443 39.30 -47.88 45.18
C THR A 443 38.05 -48.51 45.77
N ASP A 444 36.94 -48.47 45.04
CA ASP A 444 35.63 -48.97 45.41
C ASP A 444 34.81 -49.28 44.15
N THR A 445 33.63 -49.87 44.35
CA THR A 445 32.73 -50.21 43.22
C THR A 445 32.34 -48.94 42.48
N THR A 446 32.74 -48.81 41.21
CA THR A 446 32.63 -47.56 40.45
C THR A 446 31.74 -47.76 39.23
N ILE A 447 30.75 -46.87 39.05
CA ILE A 447 29.89 -46.82 37.87
C ILE A 447 30.47 -45.80 36.89
N PHE A 448 30.53 -46.12 35.61
CA PHE A 448 30.93 -45.25 34.51
C PHE A 448 29.77 -45.06 33.52
N TYR A 449 29.55 -43.83 33.07
CA TYR A 449 28.61 -43.52 31.99
C TYR A 449 28.99 -42.21 31.31
N ILE A 450 28.58 -42.02 30.05
CA ILE A 450 28.75 -40.74 29.35
C ILE A 450 27.62 -39.80 29.78
N SER A 451 27.95 -38.57 30.18
CA SER A 451 26.96 -37.55 30.61
C SER A 451 26.69 -36.48 29.57
N SER A 452 27.62 -36.26 28.63
CA SER A 452 27.38 -35.47 27.42
C SER A 452 28.32 -35.93 26.32
N LEU A 453 27.84 -35.90 25.08
CA LEU A 453 28.66 -36.15 23.89
C LEU A 453 28.59 -34.94 22.97
N THR A 454 29.68 -34.59 22.29
CA THR A 454 29.71 -33.51 21.29
C THR A 454 30.13 -34.08 19.94
N CYS A 455 29.29 -33.83 18.93
CA CYS A 455 29.54 -34.21 17.55
C CYS A 455 30.61 -33.33 16.89
N PRO A 456 31.20 -33.80 15.78
CA PRO A 456 32.04 -33.01 14.87
C PRO A 456 31.56 -31.61 14.49
N ASN A 457 30.25 -31.39 14.43
CA ASN A 457 29.64 -30.10 14.10
C ASN A 457 29.51 -29.17 15.31
N GLY A 458 30.06 -29.54 16.46
CA GLY A 458 30.01 -28.78 17.71
C GLY A 458 28.70 -28.94 18.50
N CYS A 459 27.73 -29.70 18.01
CA CYS A 459 26.46 -29.91 18.70
C CYS A 459 26.55 -31.04 19.72
N SER A 460 25.93 -30.85 20.88
CA SER A 460 25.89 -31.87 21.92
C SER A 460 24.69 -32.81 21.76
N ASP A 461 24.92 -34.10 21.99
CA ASP A 461 23.91 -35.14 22.18
C ASP A 461 23.78 -35.46 23.68
N PHE A 462 22.53 -35.59 24.12
CA PHE A 462 22.16 -35.91 25.51
C PHE A 462 21.25 -37.14 25.61
N ILE A 463 20.83 -37.72 24.48
CA ILE A 463 19.90 -38.87 24.42
C ILE A 463 20.60 -40.14 23.93
N GLY A 464 21.63 -40.01 23.10
CA GLY A 464 22.44 -41.11 22.56
C GLY A 464 23.65 -41.49 23.42
N LEU A 465 23.54 -41.48 24.76
CA LEU A 465 24.71 -41.55 25.66
C LEU A 465 25.22 -42.98 25.98
N GLY A 466 24.58 -44.02 25.46
CA GLY A 466 25.04 -45.40 25.64
C GLY A 466 24.59 -46.06 26.94
N ASN A 467 25.23 -47.17 27.30
CA ASN A 467 25.00 -47.89 28.55
C ASN A 467 25.92 -47.42 29.68
N GLN A 468 25.63 -47.86 30.90
CA GLN A 468 26.54 -47.74 32.04
C GLN A 468 27.41 -48.99 32.15
N VAL A 469 28.62 -48.84 32.69
CA VAL A 469 29.53 -49.94 33.05
C VAL A 469 29.80 -49.89 34.53
N VAL A 470 29.76 -51.03 35.19
CA VAL A 470 30.05 -51.15 36.63
C VAL A 470 31.31 -51.98 36.82
N PHE A 471 32.31 -51.39 37.47
CA PHE A 471 33.41 -52.15 38.02
C PHE A 471 33.09 -52.45 39.48
N VAL A 472 32.84 -53.73 39.78
CA VAL A 472 32.57 -54.21 41.13
C VAL A 472 33.91 -54.49 41.78
N TYR A 473 34.23 -53.70 42.80
CA TYR A 473 35.46 -53.83 43.55
C TYR A 473 35.22 -54.73 44.75
N ASN A 474 35.77 -55.95 44.69
CA ASN A 474 35.73 -56.92 45.77
C ASN A 474 37.11 -56.96 46.42
N GLN A 475 37.17 -56.67 47.71
CA GLN A 475 38.37 -56.91 48.51
C GLN A 475 38.46 -58.40 48.82
N ALA A 476 39.62 -59.02 48.60
CA ALA A 476 39.86 -60.39 49.05
C ALA A 476 39.70 -60.49 50.58
N PRO A 477 39.28 -61.65 51.10
CA PRO A 477 39.33 -61.91 52.53
C PRO A 477 40.76 -61.76 53.06
N ALA A 478 40.96 -60.88 54.03
CA ALA A 478 42.22 -60.71 54.73
C ALA A 478 42.06 -61.30 56.13
N ILE A 479 42.71 -62.44 56.39
CA ILE A 479 42.70 -63.12 57.69
C ILE A 479 43.80 -62.48 58.57
N ASP A 480 43.42 -62.02 59.77
CA ASP A 480 44.40 -61.61 60.77
C ASP A 480 45.20 -62.84 61.20
N ASP A 481 46.54 -62.74 61.21
CA ASP A 481 47.39 -63.79 61.77
C ASP A 481 47.07 -63.93 63.28
N PRO A 482 46.53 -65.08 63.74
CA PRO A 482 46.24 -65.28 65.16
C PRO A 482 47.53 -65.43 66.00
N GLY A 483 48.70 -65.48 65.36
CA GLY A 483 49.98 -65.77 65.97
C GLY A 483 50.13 -67.25 66.34
N ASP A 484 51.33 -67.61 66.81
CA ASP A 484 51.60 -68.96 67.29
C ASP A 484 50.76 -69.28 68.53
N LEU A 485 50.01 -70.38 68.48
CA LEU A 485 49.23 -70.88 69.61
C LEU A 485 50.01 -71.97 70.36
N GLU A 486 50.52 -71.66 71.55
CA GLU A 486 51.23 -72.62 72.39
C GLU A 486 50.37 -73.17 73.53
N GLY A 487 50.32 -74.51 73.66
CA GLY A 487 49.65 -75.19 74.78
C GLY A 487 50.00 -76.68 74.86
N CYS A 488 50.08 -77.24 76.08
CA CYS A 488 50.32 -78.67 76.29
C CYS A 488 48.99 -79.44 76.41
N GLY A 489 48.69 -80.29 75.41
CA GLY A 489 47.53 -81.19 75.40
C GLY A 489 46.50 -80.81 74.33
N SER A 490 45.74 -79.75 74.53
CA SER A 490 44.75 -79.22 73.58
C SER A 490 44.81 -77.70 73.54
N VAL A 491 44.64 -77.11 72.36
CA VAL A 491 44.54 -75.66 72.17
C VAL A 491 43.14 -75.31 71.66
N VAL A 492 42.59 -74.20 72.13
CA VAL A 492 41.33 -73.64 71.60
C VAL A 492 41.70 -72.66 70.50
N LEU A 493 41.15 -72.87 69.31
CA LEU A 493 41.38 -71.99 68.18
C LEU A 493 40.62 -70.68 68.41
N PRO A 494 41.28 -69.50 68.32
CA PRO A 494 40.57 -68.24 68.49
C PRO A 494 39.59 -68.02 67.32
N PRO A 495 38.56 -67.19 67.51
CA PRO A 495 37.72 -66.73 66.41
C PRO A 495 38.58 -66.24 65.25
N ILE A 496 38.25 -66.64 64.02
CA ILE A 496 38.94 -66.13 62.83
C ILE A 496 38.50 -64.68 62.65
N THR A 497 39.41 -63.74 62.86
CA THR A 497 39.18 -62.31 62.65
C THR A 497 39.88 -61.81 61.40
N GLY A 498 39.45 -60.65 60.92
CA GLY A 498 40.01 -59.99 59.75
C GLY A 498 38.94 -59.26 58.96
N MET A 499 39.26 -58.87 57.72
CA MET A 499 38.32 -58.17 56.82
C MET A 499 37.73 -59.15 55.81
N ASN A 500 36.41 -59.03 55.56
CA ASN A 500 35.66 -59.84 54.59
C ASN A 500 35.79 -61.37 54.77
N ILE A 501 35.90 -61.83 56.02
CA ILE A 501 35.99 -63.25 56.37
C ILE A 501 34.68 -63.99 55.99
N PRO A 502 34.74 -65.04 55.16
CA PRO A 502 33.57 -65.87 54.86
C PRO A 502 33.00 -66.52 56.12
N GLY A 503 31.68 -66.66 56.20
CA GLY A 503 31.01 -67.25 57.37
C GLY A 503 31.34 -68.73 57.62
N ASP A 504 31.97 -69.39 56.66
CA ASP A 504 32.46 -70.78 56.70
C ASP A 504 33.98 -70.88 56.86
N ALA A 505 34.67 -69.79 57.18
CA ALA A 505 36.11 -69.81 57.45
C ALA A 505 36.46 -70.81 58.57
N ALA A 506 37.52 -71.60 58.36
CA ALA A 506 37.97 -72.64 59.26
C ALA A 506 39.50 -72.74 59.28
N TYR A 507 40.04 -73.35 60.33
CA TYR A 507 41.46 -73.72 60.42
C TYR A 507 41.68 -75.09 59.77
N TYR A 508 42.82 -75.26 59.12
CA TYR A 508 43.16 -76.49 58.40
C TYR A 508 44.51 -77.03 58.84
N THR A 509 44.63 -78.36 58.85
CA THR A 509 45.86 -79.05 59.26
C THR A 509 46.91 -79.14 58.14
N GLN A 510 46.59 -78.70 56.92
CA GLN A 510 47.54 -78.64 55.79
C GLN A 510 47.39 -77.34 54.98
N PRO A 511 48.41 -76.94 54.20
CA PRO A 511 48.36 -75.76 53.33
C PRO A 511 47.21 -75.81 52.30
N ASN A 512 46.83 -74.64 51.77
CA ASN A 512 45.78 -74.45 50.76
C ASN A 512 44.39 -74.99 51.16
N GLY A 513 44.07 -75.00 52.45
CA GLY A 513 42.79 -75.53 52.96
C GLY A 513 42.68 -77.06 52.91
N GLY A 514 43.80 -77.77 52.85
CA GLY A 514 43.83 -79.24 52.86
C GLY A 514 43.74 -79.85 54.27
N GLY A 515 43.48 -81.16 54.34
CA GLY A 515 43.43 -81.89 55.61
C GLY A 515 42.10 -81.76 56.36
N THR A 516 42.13 -81.97 57.68
CA THR A 516 40.95 -81.84 58.55
C THR A 516 40.69 -80.37 58.86
N ALA A 517 39.44 -79.93 58.64
CA ALA A 517 38.94 -78.61 58.98
C ALA A 517 38.48 -78.55 60.45
N TYR A 518 38.81 -77.45 61.13
CA TYR A 518 38.37 -77.13 62.49
C TYR A 518 37.68 -75.78 62.48
N LEU A 519 36.43 -75.76 62.92
CA LEU A 519 35.69 -74.52 63.12
C LEU A 519 36.17 -73.85 64.42
N PRO A 520 36.34 -72.52 64.43
CA PRO A 520 36.70 -71.77 65.63
C PRO A 520 35.68 -71.93 66.79
#